data_AF-A0A951K6T2-F1
#
_entry.id   AF-A0A951K6T2-F1
#
_cell.length_a   1.000
_cell.length_b   1.000
_cell.length_c   1.000
_cell.angle_alpha   90.00
_cell.angle_beta   90.00
_cell.angle_gamma   90.00
#
_symmetry.space_group_name_H-M   'P 1'
#
loop_
_entity.id
_entity.type
_entity.pdbx_description
1 polymer ?
#
loop_
_entity_poly.entity_id
_entity_poly.type
_entity_poly.pdbx_seq_one_letter_code
_entity_poly.pdbx_strand_id
1 'polypeptide(L)'
;PWISFYSFWLLNMAVIWRGIETIKFLEGIGAPFMLGVGLLLLWWISRKAGGLGPVLNSPSKFRTTGEFMRFFIPSLTGMVGFWVSVALNIPDFTRYAHSQKAQVIGQALGLPPAMTLYSFVGVAVTSASVILFGQAIWDPVALLARFHEPVIASVALVALLIATLNTNVAANVVSPSNDFSNLNPRLISFRTGGLITGVVGILMMPWKLLTDFQSYIFGWLVGYSALLGPIAGIMITDYFLLRGTRLDMGELYNPLGIYRYREGINYRALWALAAGVLIALIGLLVPPLRWLYDYAWFVGFLAAAITYWIAMRGAALVSPVREQALSSGDICRIIVDR
;
A
#
# COMPACT_ATOMS: atom_id res chain seq x y z
N PRO A 1 -1.13 -18.54 -22.77
CA PRO A 1 -0.93 -17.93 -21.42
C PRO A 1 0.41 -17.19 -21.27
N TRP A 2 1.55 -17.87 -21.42
CA TRP A 2 2.87 -17.26 -21.23
C TRP A 2 3.21 -16.17 -22.24
N ILE A 3 2.84 -16.34 -23.51
CA ILE A 3 3.05 -15.29 -24.53
C ILE A 3 2.33 -14.01 -24.12
N SER A 4 1.02 -14.09 -23.78
CA SER A 4 0.25 -12.95 -23.30
C SER A 4 0.85 -12.31 -22.04
N PHE A 5 1.33 -13.12 -21.11
CA PHE A 5 2.02 -12.65 -19.91
C PHE A 5 3.29 -11.86 -20.25
N TYR A 6 4.19 -12.43 -21.05
CA TYR A 6 5.44 -11.75 -21.41
C TYR A 6 5.20 -10.53 -22.31
N SER A 7 4.21 -10.56 -23.20
CA SER A 7 3.80 -9.38 -23.99
C SER A 7 3.30 -8.26 -23.09
N PHE A 8 2.45 -8.56 -22.10
CA PHE A 8 1.97 -7.56 -21.15
C PHE A 8 3.08 -7.05 -20.23
N TRP A 9 3.98 -7.94 -19.80
CA TRP A 9 5.18 -7.55 -19.04
C TRP A 9 6.08 -6.62 -19.85
N LEU A 10 6.35 -6.93 -21.12
CA LEU A 10 7.12 -6.05 -22.02
C LEU A 10 6.44 -4.68 -22.19
N LEU A 11 5.11 -4.65 -22.27
CA LEU A 11 4.36 -3.38 -22.31
C LEU A 11 4.59 -2.56 -21.02
N ASN A 12 4.53 -3.20 -19.85
CA ASN A 12 4.84 -2.53 -18.58
C ASN A 12 6.30 -1.99 -18.61
N MET A 13 7.26 -2.80 -19.03
CA MET A 13 8.68 -2.40 -19.12
C MET A 13 8.88 -1.21 -20.07
N ALA A 14 8.18 -1.19 -21.20
CA ALA A 14 8.25 -0.09 -22.16
C ALA A 14 7.72 1.23 -21.56
N VAL A 15 6.63 1.18 -20.79
CA VAL A 15 6.10 2.37 -20.09
C VAL A 15 7.09 2.86 -19.03
N ILE A 16 7.64 1.95 -18.23
CA ILE A 16 8.61 2.26 -17.16
C ILE A 16 9.87 2.90 -17.74
N TRP A 17 10.37 2.37 -18.87
CA TRP A 17 11.54 2.91 -19.57
C TRP A 17 11.35 4.37 -20.00
N ARG A 18 10.12 4.77 -20.39
CA ARG A 18 9.83 6.17 -20.76
C ARG A 18 9.93 7.13 -19.57
N GLY A 19 9.70 6.64 -18.35
CA GLY A 19 9.92 7.36 -17.10
C GLY A 19 8.67 8.07 -16.54
N ILE A 20 8.87 8.82 -15.46
CA ILE A 20 7.79 9.31 -14.57
C ILE A 20 6.73 10.18 -15.25
N GLU A 21 7.11 10.97 -16.26
CA GLU A 21 6.15 11.84 -16.97
C GLU A 21 5.12 11.03 -17.78
N THR A 22 5.53 9.89 -18.36
CA THR A 22 4.59 8.99 -19.02
C THR A 22 3.64 8.36 -18.01
N ILE A 23 4.13 8.02 -16.81
CA ILE A 23 3.32 7.47 -15.73
C ILE A 23 2.27 8.49 -15.30
N LYS A 24 2.66 9.75 -15.04
CA LYS A 24 1.73 10.83 -14.68
C LYS A 24 0.64 11.05 -15.74
N PHE A 25 1.03 11.04 -17.02
CA PHE A 25 0.09 11.18 -18.13
C PHE A 25 -0.90 10.01 -18.19
N LEU A 26 -0.41 8.78 -18.07
CA LEU A 26 -1.26 7.59 -18.04
C LEU A 26 -2.23 7.64 -16.87
N GLU A 27 -1.79 8.05 -15.69
CA GLU A 27 -2.65 8.18 -14.50
C GLU A 27 -3.74 9.24 -14.69
N GLY A 28 -3.38 10.39 -15.27
CA GLY A 28 -4.32 11.48 -15.54
C GLY A 28 -5.48 11.08 -16.47
N ILE A 29 -5.21 10.20 -17.44
CA ILE A 29 -6.24 9.66 -18.36
C ILE A 29 -6.91 8.42 -17.78
N GLY A 30 -6.14 7.59 -17.09
CA GLY A 30 -6.55 6.31 -16.52
C GLY A 30 -7.65 6.48 -15.48
N ALA A 31 -7.55 7.49 -14.60
CA ALA A 31 -8.55 7.68 -13.54
C ALA A 31 -9.97 7.98 -14.08
N PRO A 32 -10.20 8.97 -14.98
CA PRO A 32 -11.51 9.19 -15.61
C PRO A 32 -11.99 7.98 -16.42
N PHE A 33 -11.08 7.32 -17.13
CA PHE A 33 -11.39 6.14 -17.92
C PHE A 33 -11.91 4.98 -17.06
N MET A 34 -11.18 4.65 -15.98
CA MET A 34 -11.58 3.60 -15.03
C MET A 34 -12.91 3.92 -14.37
N LEU A 35 -13.17 5.20 -14.04
CA LEU A 35 -14.44 5.63 -13.48
C LEU A 35 -15.59 5.36 -14.46
N GLY A 36 -15.41 5.74 -15.71
CA GLY A 36 -16.37 5.46 -16.78
C GLY A 36 -16.65 3.96 -16.94
N VAL A 37 -15.61 3.13 -16.94
CA VAL A 37 -15.73 1.67 -17.03
C VAL A 37 -16.46 1.10 -15.81
N GLY A 38 -16.14 1.54 -14.61
CA GLY A 38 -16.80 1.10 -13.37
C GLY A 38 -18.30 1.43 -13.36
N LEU A 39 -18.66 2.65 -13.76
CA LEU A 39 -20.07 3.06 -13.88
C LEU A 39 -20.80 2.31 -14.99
N LEU A 40 -20.13 2.07 -16.12
CA LEU A 40 -20.69 1.29 -17.23
C LEU A 40 -20.98 -0.15 -16.80
N LEU A 41 -20.04 -0.80 -16.09
CA LEU A 41 -20.22 -2.14 -15.55
C LEU A 41 -21.37 -2.19 -14.53
N LEU A 42 -21.43 -1.22 -13.63
CA LEU A 42 -22.52 -1.10 -12.65
C LEU A 42 -23.88 -0.93 -13.34
N TRP A 43 -23.98 -0.04 -14.32
CA TRP A 43 -25.20 0.17 -15.09
C TRP A 43 -25.62 -1.10 -15.82
N TRP A 44 -24.69 -1.74 -16.51
CA TRP A 44 -24.94 -2.94 -17.31
C TRP A 44 -25.40 -4.12 -16.45
N ILE A 45 -24.71 -4.38 -15.33
CA ILE A 45 -25.09 -5.48 -14.45
C ILE A 45 -26.44 -5.23 -13.78
N SER A 46 -26.72 -3.96 -13.39
CA SER A 46 -28.00 -3.58 -12.81
C SER A 46 -29.14 -3.83 -13.77
N ARG A 47 -28.95 -3.59 -15.07
CA ARG A 47 -29.97 -3.87 -16.10
C ARG A 47 -30.21 -5.36 -16.27
N LYS A 48 -29.17 -6.19 -16.28
CA LYS A 48 -29.30 -7.65 -16.41
C LYS A 48 -29.92 -8.29 -15.16
N ALA A 49 -29.61 -7.79 -13.97
CA ALA A 49 -30.09 -8.34 -12.69
C ALA A 49 -31.49 -7.87 -12.27
N GLY A 50 -32.19 -7.08 -13.09
CA GLY A 50 -33.51 -6.53 -12.76
C GLY A 50 -33.47 -5.35 -11.77
N GLY A 51 -32.33 -4.66 -11.69
CA GLY A 51 -32.07 -3.51 -10.81
C GLY A 51 -31.09 -3.82 -9.68
N LEU A 52 -30.80 -2.80 -8.86
CA LEU A 52 -29.94 -2.95 -7.67
C LEU A 52 -30.68 -3.52 -6.45
N GLY A 53 -32.02 -3.45 -6.42
CA GLY A 53 -32.83 -3.89 -5.28
C GLY A 53 -32.56 -5.33 -4.84
N PRO A 54 -32.64 -6.34 -5.74
CA PRO A 54 -32.36 -7.73 -5.40
C PRO A 54 -30.94 -7.96 -4.84
N VAL A 55 -29.98 -7.20 -5.37
CA VAL A 55 -28.56 -7.27 -5.01
C VAL A 55 -28.31 -6.70 -3.61
N LEU A 56 -28.96 -5.58 -3.27
CA LEU A 56 -28.78 -4.86 -2.00
C LEU A 56 -29.65 -5.42 -0.86
N ASN A 57 -30.73 -6.12 -1.19
CA ASN A 57 -31.64 -6.72 -0.19
C ASN A 57 -31.21 -8.12 0.27
N SER A 58 -30.06 -8.62 -0.19
CA SER A 58 -29.54 -9.92 0.24
C SER A 58 -29.14 -9.88 1.72
N PRO A 59 -29.68 -10.77 2.57
CA PRO A 59 -29.40 -10.74 4.00
C PRO A 59 -27.95 -11.14 4.28
N SER A 60 -27.40 -10.62 5.38
CA SER A 60 -26.10 -11.04 5.89
C SER A 60 -26.06 -12.55 6.14
N LYS A 61 -24.95 -13.19 5.79
CA LYS A 61 -24.70 -14.59 6.13
C LYS A 61 -24.23 -14.78 7.57
N PHE A 62 -23.75 -13.71 8.21
CA PHE A 62 -23.33 -13.73 9.61
C PHE A 62 -24.55 -13.68 10.53
N ARG A 63 -24.62 -14.59 11.49
CA ARG A 63 -25.74 -14.71 12.44
C ARG A 63 -25.56 -13.86 13.68
N THR A 64 -24.32 -13.49 14.01
CA THR A 64 -24.00 -12.69 15.20
C THR A 64 -22.93 -11.66 14.91
N THR A 65 -22.89 -10.58 15.71
CA THR A 65 -21.81 -9.58 15.65
C THR A 65 -20.43 -10.20 15.93
N GLY A 66 -20.35 -11.20 16.82
CA GLY A 66 -19.09 -11.88 17.11
C GLY A 66 -18.54 -12.66 15.91
N GLU A 67 -19.41 -13.33 15.15
CA GLU A 67 -19.05 -14.01 13.90
C GLU A 67 -18.56 -13.00 12.86
N PHE A 68 -19.27 -11.88 12.70
CA PHE A 68 -18.86 -10.80 11.82
C PHE A 68 -17.48 -10.25 12.20
N MET A 69 -17.23 -9.93 13.48
CA MET A 69 -15.96 -9.35 13.92
C MET A 69 -14.77 -10.29 13.69
N ARG A 70 -14.95 -11.60 13.91
CA ARG A 70 -13.91 -12.62 13.64
C ARG A 70 -13.51 -12.69 12.17
N PHE A 71 -14.40 -12.34 11.26
CA PHE A 71 -14.11 -12.26 9.83
C PHE A 71 -13.61 -10.87 9.42
N PHE A 72 -14.29 -9.83 9.90
CA PHE A 72 -14.07 -8.43 9.53
C PHE A 72 -12.67 -7.96 9.90
N ILE A 73 -12.17 -8.31 11.09
CA ILE A 73 -10.88 -7.83 11.56
C ILE A 73 -9.71 -8.37 10.72
N PRO A 74 -9.53 -9.69 10.53
CA PRO A 74 -8.50 -10.19 9.62
C PRO A 74 -8.65 -9.64 8.20
N SER A 75 -9.87 -9.46 7.72
CA SER A 75 -10.15 -8.87 6.40
C SER A 75 -9.69 -7.41 6.32
N LEU A 76 -9.96 -6.61 7.37
CA LEU A 76 -9.49 -5.24 7.49
C LEU A 76 -7.96 -5.19 7.54
N THR A 77 -7.33 -6.05 8.35
CA THR A 77 -5.86 -6.16 8.42
C THR A 77 -5.24 -6.59 7.09
N GLY A 78 -5.91 -7.47 6.34
CA GLY A 78 -5.53 -7.83 4.98
C GLY A 78 -5.64 -6.65 4.02
N MET A 79 -6.73 -5.87 4.08
CA MET A 79 -6.90 -4.66 3.25
C MET A 79 -5.90 -3.56 3.58
N VAL A 80 -5.58 -3.35 4.86
CA VAL A 80 -4.50 -2.46 5.27
C VAL A 80 -3.16 -3.00 4.73
N GLY A 81 -2.92 -4.29 4.83
CA GLY A 81 -1.74 -4.97 4.29
C GLY A 81 -1.58 -4.84 2.77
N PHE A 82 -2.69 -4.76 2.05
CA PHE A 82 -2.70 -4.54 0.61
C PHE A 82 -2.26 -3.12 0.24
N TRP A 83 -2.63 -2.11 1.02
CA TRP A 83 -2.35 -0.70 0.72
C TRP A 83 -1.15 -0.09 1.47
N VAL A 84 -0.66 -0.75 2.51
CA VAL A 84 0.38 -0.21 3.40
C VAL A 84 1.70 0.09 2.66
N SER A 85 2.04 -0.66 1.61
CA SER A 85 3.25 -0.39 0.81
C SER A 85 3.18 0.97 0.12
N VAL A 86 2.01 1.31 -0.47
CA VAL A 86 1.77 2.63 -1.05
C VAL A 86 1.66 3.70 0.02
N ALA A 87 1.04 3.40 1.17
CA ALA A 87 0.91 4.36 2.26
C ALA A 87 2.27 4.76 2.87
N LEU A 88 3.17 3.79 3.07
CA LEU A 88 4.53 4.04 3.57
C LEU A 88 5.38 4.84 2.58
N ASN A 89 5.17 4.63 1.28
CA ASN A 89 5.94 5.25 0.22
C ASN A 89 5.20 6.42 -0.47
N ILE A 90 4.10 6.90 0.12
CA ILE A 90 3.38 8.06 -0.42
C ILE A 90 4.27 9.31 -0.62
N PRO A 91 5.37 9.54 0.16
CA PRO A 91 6.30 10.63 -0.12
C PRO A 91 6.92 10.61 -1.51
N ASP A 92 7.03 9.45 -2.18
CA ASP A 92 7.53 9.35 -3.55
C ASP A 92 6.67 10.11 -4.55
N PHE A 93 5.37 10.21 -4.27
CA PHE A 93 4.41 10.96 -5.08
C PHE A 93 4.27 12.38 -4.55
N THR A 94 4.10 12.55 -3.24
CA THR A 94 3.81 13.86 -2.66
C THR A 94 4.99 14.82 -2.71
N ARG A 95 6.23 14.35 -2.93
CA ARG A 95 7.38 15.23 -3.20
C ARG A 95 7.20 16.08 -4.47
N TYR A 96 6.31 15.66 -5.38
CA TYR A 96 5.95 16.41 -6.58
C TYR A 96 4.70 17.27 -6.40
N ALA A 97 4.07 17.25 -5.22
CA ALA A 97 2.89 18.07 -4.95
C ALA A 97 3.29 19.54 -4.76
N HIS A 98 2.44 20.45 -5.24
CA HIS A 98 2.67 21.89 -5.12
C HIS A 98 2.66 22.41 -3.68
N SER A 99 1.95 21.75 -2.77
CA SER A 99 1.86 22.12 -1.36
C SER A 99 1.36 20.98 -0.48
N GLN A 100 1.56 21.10 0.83
CA GLN A 100 1.00 20.16 1.79
C GLN A 100 -0.54 20.13 1.77
N LYS A 101 -1.18 21.28 1.59
CA LYS A 101 -2.64 21.35 1.46
C LYS A 101 -3.12 20.61 0.21
N ALA A 102 -2.40 20.75 -0.91
CA ALA A 102 -2.75 20.08 -2.15
C ALA A 102 -2.67 18.55 -2.02
N GLN A 103 -1.63 18.01 -1.39
CA GLN A 103 -1.54 16.56 -1.20
C GLN A 103 -2.62 16.02 -0.25
N VAL A 104 -2.93 16.73 0.85
CA VAL A 104 -3.97 16.28 1.80
C VAL A 104 -5.33 16.24 1.11
N ILE A 105 -5.71 17.30 0.41
CA ILE A 105 -6.99 17.37 -0.30
C ILE A 105 -7.04 16.34 -1.44
N GLY A 106 -5.95 16.22 -2.21
CA GLY A 106 -5.86 15.28 -3.32
C GLY A 106 -6.06 13.83 -2.87
N GLN A 107 -5.43 13.42 -1.77
CA GLN A 107 -5.59 12.07 -1.22
C GLN A 107 -6.97 11.86 -0.59
N ALA A 108 -7.48 12.84 0.16
CA ALA A 108 -8.78 12.74 0.84
C ALA A 108 -9.97 12.68 -0.14
N LEU A 109 -9.88 13.36 -1.29
CA LEU A 109 -10.89 13.31 -2.34
C LEU A 109 -10.65 12.19 -3.35
N GLY A 110 -9.39 11.80 -3.56
CA GLY A 110 -9.02 10.77 -4.53
C GLY A 110 -9.29 9.36 -4.02
N LEU A 111 -8.77 9.00 -2.84
CA LEU A 111 -8.76 7.61 -2.38
C LEU A 111 -10.11 7.17 -1.77
N PRO A 112 -10.63 7.78 -0.68
CA PRO A 112 -11.84 7.27 -0.02
C PRO A 112 -13.08 7.18 -0.93
N PRO A 113 -13.43 8.21 -1.74
CA PRO A 113 -14.58 8.14 -2.63
C PRO A 113 -14.42 7.08 -3.72
N ALA A 114 -13.25 7.00 -4.35
CA ALA A 114 -12.98 6.00 -5.39
C ALA A 114 -13.01 4.58 -4.80
N MET A 115 -12.38 4.35 -3.65
CA MET A 115 -12.41 3.05 -2.98
C MET A 115 -13.81 2.63 -2.60
N THR A 116 -14.61 3.55 -2.06
CA THR A 116 -16.02 3.28 -1.71
C THR A 116 -16.82 2.91 -2.94
N LEU A 117 -16.67 3.67 -4.03
CA LEU A 117 -17.35 3.40 -5.29
C LEU A 117 -16.95 2.04 -5.88
N TYR A 118 -15.66 1.76 -6.05
CA TYR A 118 -15.23 0.51 -6.66
C TYR A 118 -15.50 -0.71 -5.78
N SER A 119 -15.43 -0.57 -4.45
CA SER A 119 -15.84 -1.64 -3.53
C SER A 119 -17.33 -1.92 -3.66
N PHE A 120 -18.16 -0.87 -3.76
CA PHE A 120 -19.58 -1.01 -4.02
C PHE A 120 -19.85 -1.69 -5.37
N VAL A 121 -19.19 -1.26 -6.45
CA VAL A 121 -19.31 -1.89 -7.76
C VAL A 121 -18.94 -3.37 -7.69
N GLY A 122 -17.81 -3.72 -7.07
CA GLY A 122 -17.37 -5.11 -6.91
C GLY A 122 -18.39 -5.97 -6.14
N VAL A 123 -18.91 -5.48 -5.02
CA VAL A 123 -19.93 -6.18 -4.23
C VAL A 123 -21.24 -6.31 -5.00
N ALA A 124 -21.70 -5.23 -5.65
CA ALA A 124 -22.94 -5.23 -6.42
C ALA A 124 -22.87 -6.20 -7.61
N VAL A 125 -21.77 -6.18 -8.36
CA VAL A 125 -21.52 -7.08 -9.48
C VAL A 125 -21.44 -8.54 -9.01
N THR A 126 -20.71 -8.81 -7.93
CA THR A 126 -20.58 -10.17 -7.37
C THR A 126 -21.93 -10.70 -6.88
N SER A 127 -22.71 -9.88 -6.17
CA SER A 127 -24.04 -10.28 -5.70
C SER A 127 -25.02 -10.49 -6.87
N ALA A 128 -24.98 -9.64 -7.91
CA ALA A 128 -25.75 -9.85 -9.13
C ALA A 128 -25.40 -11.16 -9.86
N SER A 129 -24.13 -11.58 -9.83
CA SER A 129 -23.71 -12.86 -10.43
C SER A 129 -24.39 -14.07 -9.77
N VAL A 130 -24.72 -13.99 -8.48
CA VAL A 130 -25.48 -15.06 -7.78
C VAL A 130 -26.88 -15.17 -8.35
N ILE A 131 -27.52 -14.04 -8.63
CA ILE A 131 -28.88 -13.99 -9.20
C ILE A 131 -28.88 -14.50 -10.65
N LEU A 132 -27.87 -14.11 -11.44
CA LEU A 132 -27.79 -14.43 -12.87
C LEU A 132 -27.28 -15.85 -13.14
N PHE A 133 -26.35 -16.35 -12.32
CA PHE A 133 -25.59 -17.58 -12.60
C PHE A 133 -25.63 -18.60 -11.45
N GLY A 134 -26.31 -18.31 -10.34
CA GLY A 134 -26.44 -19.21 -9.19
C GLY A 134 -25.19 -19.29 -8.29
N GLN A 135 -24.12 -18.55 -8.59
CA GLN A 135 -22.87 -18.56 -7.84
C GLN A 135 -22.21 -17.18 -7.80
N ALA A 136 -21.46 -16.91 -6.73
CA ALA A 136 -20.74 -15.65 -6.56
C ALA A 136 -19.43 -15.69 -7.36
N ILE A 137 -19.38 -14.92 -8.45
CA ILE A 137 -18.18 -14.73 -9.27
C ILE A 137 -17.60 -13.36 -8.95
N TRP A 138 -16.49 -13.37 -8.22
CA TRP A 138 -15.79 -12.15 -7.80
C TRP A 138 -14.71 -11.71 -8.81
N ASP A 139 -14.21 -12.64 -9.63
CA ASP A 139 -13.24 -12.36 -10.68
C ASP A 139 -13.96 -11.73 -11.91
N PRO A 140 -13.67 -10.47 -12.27
CA PRO A 140 -14.31 -9.80 -13.40
C PRO A 140 -13.99 -10.47 -14.74
N VAL A 141 -12.83 -11.12 -14.89
CA VAL A 141 -12.48 -11.84 -16.13
C VAL A 141 -13.33 -13.09 -16.27
N ALA A 142 -13.44 -13.89 -15.19
CA ALA A 142 -14.30 -15.06 -15.15
C ALA A 142 -15.78 -14.68 -15.35
N LEU A 143 -16.20 -13.54 -14.79
CA LEU A 143 -17.55 -13.04 -14.96
C LEU A 143 -17.82 -12.67 -16.42
N LEU A 144 -16.95 -11.88 -17.07
CA LEU A 144 -17.11 -11.50 -18.47
C LEU A 144 -17.15 -12.71 -19.41
N ALA A 145 -16.37 -13.76 -19.12
CA ALA A 145 -16.37 -14.99 -19.89
C ALA A 145 -17.70 -15.77 -19.84
N ARG A 146 -18.57 -15.50 -18.84
CA ARG A 146 -19.92 -16.10 -18.76
C ARG A 146 -20.92 -15.44 -19.69
N PHE A 147 -20.65 -14.20 -20.11
CA PHE A 147 -21.54 -13.49 -21.02
C PHE A 147 -21.15 -13.81 -22.45
N HIS A 148 -22.07 -14.42 -23.20
CA HIS A 148 -21.90 -14.80 -24.61
C HIS A 148 -21.98 -13.57 -25.55
N GLU A 149 -21.40 -12.44 -25.14
CA GLU A 149 -21.40 -11.17 -25.89
C GLU A 149 -19.94 -10.75 -26.20
N PRO A 150 -19.34 -11.30 -27.28
CA PRO A 150 -17.90 -11.25 -27.51
C PRO A 150 -17.37 -9.81 -27.70
N VAL A 151 -18.17 -8.90 -28.26
CA VAL A 151 -17.77 -7.51 -28.45
C VAL A 151 -17.64 -6.78 -27.12
N ILE A 152 -18.65 -6.90 -26.24
CA ILE A 152 -18.66 -6.27 -24.92
C ILE A 152 -17.53 -6.85 -24.06
N ALA A 153 -17.38 -8.18 -24.06
CA ALA A 153 -16.29 -8.84 -23.35
C ALA A 153 -14.92 -8.36 -23.84
N SER A 154 -14.72 -8.23 -25.16
CA SER A 154 -13.45 -7.75 -25.72
C SER A 154 -13.14 -6.32 -25.30
N VAL A 155 -14.10 -5.40 -25.39
CA VAL A 155 -13.93 -4.01 -24.96
C VAL A 155 -13.64 -3.92 -23.46
N ALA A 156 -14.36 -4.68 -22.64
CA ALA A 156 -14.15 -4.72 -21.19
C ALA A 156 -12.78 -5.31 -20.82
N LEU A 157 -12.31 -6.34 -21.52
CA LEU A 157 -10.97 -6.91 -21.31
C LEU A 157 -9.86 -5.94 -21.71
N VAL A 158 -10.02 -5.20 -22.82
CA VAL A 158 -9.09 -4.12 -23.20
C VAL A 158 -9.07 -3.03 -22.13
N ALA A 159 -10.24 -2.62 -21.64
CA ALA A 159 -10.33 -1.65 -20.55
C ALA A 159 -9.65 -2.15 -19.27
N LEU A 160 -9.83 -3.43 -18.93
CA LEU A 160 -9.18 -4.06 -17.79
C LEU A 160 -7.66 -4.14 -17.95
N LEU A 161 -7.16 -4.39 -19.16
CA LEU A 161 -5.72 -4.38 -19.46
C LEU A 161 -5.12 -2.98 -19.27
N ILE A 162 -5.80 -1.94 -19.75
CA ILE A 162 -5.37 -0.54 -19.56
C ILE A 162 -5.38 -0.19 -18.07
N ALA A 163 -6.46 -0.53 -17.36
CA ALA A 163 -6.60 -0.34 -15.93
C ALA A 163 -5.46 -1.01 -15.15
N THR A 164 -5.16 -2.27 -15.47
CA THR A 164 -4.09 -3.05 -14.84
C THR A 164 -2.72 -2.44 -15.11
N LEU A 165 -2.47 -2.01 -16.35
CA LEU A 165 -1.21 -1.35 -16.73
C LEU A 165 -1.01 -0.06 -15.92
N ASN A 166 -2.05 0.77 -15.80
CA ASN A 166 -2.00 2.04 -15.09
C ASN A 166 -1.61 1.83 -13.62
N THR A 167 -2.40 1.04 -12.89
CA THR A 167 -2.15 0.78 -11.47
C THR A 167 -0.82 0.08 -11.22
N ASN A 168 -0.43 -0.88 -12.07
CA ASN A 168 0.80 -1.64 -11.85
C ASN A 168 2.04 -0.75 -11.97
N VAL A 169 2.07 0.15 -12.95
CA VAL A 169 3.22 1.03 -13.16
C VAL A 169 3.33 2.07 -12.04
N ALA A 170 2.22 2.69 -11.63
CA ALA A 170 2.26 3.67 -10.55
C ALA A 170 2.52 3.03 -9.19
N ALA A 171 1.69 2.08 -8.76
CA ALA A 171 1.72 1.57 -7.40
C ALA A 171 2.88 0.60 -7.13
N ASN A 172 3.29 -0.21 -8.12
CA ASN A 172 4.23 -1.32 -7.88
C ASN A 172 5.63 -1.06 -8.42
N VAL A 173 5.85 -0.02 -9.23
CA VAL A 173 7.16 0.23 -9.84
C VAL A 173 7.80 1.52 -9.36
N VAL A 174 7.04 2.58 -9.12
CA VAL A 174 7.61 3.89 -8.76
C VAL A 174 8.48 3.81 -7.50
N SER A 175 7.95 3.26 -6.41
CA SER A 175 8.69 3.16 -5.14
C SER A 175 9.95 2.30 -5.21
N PRO A 176 9.92 1.04 -5.67
CA PRO A 176 11.15 0.26 -5.78
C PRO A 176 12.12 0.85 -6.80
N SER A 177 11.65 1.58 -7.83
CA SER A 177 12.55 2.31 -8.74
C SER A 177 13.33 3.41 -8.02
N ASN A 178 12.66 4.16 -7.14
CA ASN A 178 13.32 5.15 -6.29
C ASN A 178 14.29 4.46 -5.31
N ASP A 179 13.86 3.38 -4.64
CA ASP A 179 14.69 2.63 -3.68
C ASP A 179 15.99 2.12 -4.33
N PHE A 180 15.89 1.44 -5.48
CA PHE A 180 17.07 0.97 -6.20
C PHE A 180 17.97 2.12 -6.65
N SER A 181 17.39 3.25 -7.09
CA SER A 181 18.19 4.41 -7.46
C SER A 181 18.92 5.05 -6.27
N ASN A 182 18.33 4.98 -5.06
CA ASN A 182 18.94 5.49 -3.83
C ASN A 182 20.05 4.57 -3.29
N LEU A 183 20.02 3.27 -3.58
CA LEU A 183 21.09 2.34 -3.18
C LEU A 183 22.43 2.67 -3.85
N ASN A 184 22.42 3.05 -5.13
CA ASN A 184 23.61 3.48 -5.84
C ASN A 184 23.26 4.47 -6.97
N PRO A 185 23.10 5.77 -6.65
CA PRO A 185 22.62 6.77 -7.62
C PRO A 185 23.59 7.03 -8.77
N ARG A 186 24.87 6.62 -8.63
CA ARG A 186 25.87 6.75 -9.70
C ARG A 186 25.67 5.71 -10.80
N LEU A 187 25.10 4.54 -10.49
CA LEU A 187 24.95 3.43 -11.42
C LEU A 187 23.50 3.13 -11.77
N ILE A 188 22.57 3.41 -10.86
CA ILE A 188 21.17 3.03 -11.00
C ILE A 188 20.31 4.29 -11.13
N SER A 189 19.87 4.56 -12.35
CA SER A 189 18.86 5.59 -12.61
C SER A 189 17.46 5.09 -12.20
N PHE A 190 16.49 6.00 -12.06
CA PHE A 190 15.08 5.63 -11.86
C PHE A 190 14.58 4.62 -12.91
N ARG A 191 14.92 4.82 -14.19
CA ARG A 191 14.55 3.91 -15.28
C ARG A 191 15.19 2.54 -15.09
N THR A 192 16.48 2.50 -14.76
CA THR A 192 17.21 1.26 -14.49
C THR A 192 16.62 0.52 -13.29
N GLY A 193 16.30 1.24 -12.21
CA GLY A 193 15.62 0.70 -11.03
C GLY A 193 14.27 0.06 -11.37
N GLY A 194 13.47 0.71 -12.21
CA GLY A 194 12.18 0.15 -12.64
C GLY A 194 12.29 -1.12 -13.46
N LEU A 195 13.33 -1.26 -14.29
CA LEU A 195 13.60 -2.51 -15.01
C LEU A 195 14.05 -3.62 -14.07
N ILE A 196 14.90 -3.31 -13.07
CA ILE A 196 15.30 -4.26 -12.03
C ILE A 196 14.05 -4.76 -11.30
N THR A 197 13.16 -3.87 -10.88
CA THR A 197 11.87 -4.22 -10.28
C THR A 197 11.08 -5.18 -11.16
N GLY A 198 10.97 -4.88 -12.45
CA GLY A 198 10.24 -5.72 -13.41
C GLY A 198 10.79 -7.14 -13.55
N VAL A 199 12.11 -7.30 -13.54
CA VAL A 199 12.78 -8.61 -13.61
C VAL A 199 12.63 -9.35 -12.28
N VAL A 200 12.92 -8.71 -11.15
CA VAL A 200 12.80 -9.29 -9.81
C VAL A 200 11.37 -9.76 -9.56
N GLY A 201 10.36 -8.99 -9.99
CA GLY A 201 8.95 -9.36 -9.86
C GLY A 201 8.60 -10.71 -10.53
N ILE A 202 9.20 -11.02 -11.69
CA ILE A 202 9.03 -12.35 -12.34
C ILE A 202 9.75 -13.43 -11.52
N LEU A 203 10.97 -13.16 -11.07
CA LEU A 203 11.79 -14.12 -10.31
C LEU A 203 11.15 -14.51 -8.98
N MET A 204 10.34 -13.64 -8.38
CA MET A 204 9.56 -13.94 -7.18
C MET A 204 8.41 -14.93 -7.41
N MET A 205 8.04 -15.21 -8.67
CA MET A 205 6.97 -16.15 -9.04
C MET A 205 5.62 -15.90 -8.31
N PRO A 206 5.05 -14.68 -8.36
CA PRO A 206 3.91 -14.29 -7.53
C PRO A 206 2.64 -15.11 -7.78
N TRP A 207 2.50 -15.74 -8.96
CA TRP A 207 1.37 -16.63 -9.27
C TRP A 207 1.29 -17.85 -8.34
N LYS A 208 2.37 -18.22 -7.64
CA LYS A 208 2.31 -19.26 -6.60
C LYS A 208 1.58 -18.79 -5.33
N LEU A 209 1.54 -17.49 -5.06
CA LEU A 209 0.83 -16.90 -3.90
C LEU A 209 -0.66 -16.68 -4.18
N LEU A 210 -1.05 -16.59 -5.45
CA LEU A 210 -2.42 -16.28 -5.89
C LEU A 210 -3.29 -17.52 -6.12
N THR A 211 -2.80 -18.72 -5.81
CA THR A 211 -3.54 -19.98 -6.07
C THR A 211 -4.77 -20.14 -5.19
N ASP A 212 -4.78 -19.55 -4.00
CA ASP A 212 -5.86 -19.68 -3.02
C ASP A 212 -6.10 -18.35 -2.27
N PHE A 213 -7.36 -17.90 -2.22
CA PHE A 213 -7.76 -16.64 -1.58
C PHE A 213 -7.45 -16.63 -0.08
N GLN A 214 -7.68 -17.77 0.59
CA GLN A 214 -7.46 -17.87 2.03
C GLN A 214 -5.97 -17.72 2.36
N SER A 215 -5.11 -18.39 1.59
CA SER A 215 -3.65 -18.29 1.66
C SER A 215 -3.16 -16.88 1.33
N TYR A 216 -3.75 -16.24 0.33
CA TYR A 216 -3.40 -14.87 -0.07
C TYR A 216 -3.77 -13.84 1.00
N ILE A 217 -5.03 -13.80 1.45
CA ILE A 217 -5.46 -12.79 2.43
C ILE A 217 -4.92 -13.11 3.82
N PHE A 218 -5.28 -14.27 4.37
CA PHE A 218 -5.03 -14.56 5.78
C PHE A 218 -3.64 -15.12 6.05
N GLY A 219 -2.92 -15.59 5.03
CA GLY A 219 -1.52 -16.00 5.15
C GLY A 219 -0.58 -14.87 4.75
N TRP A 220 -0.60 -14.49 3.47
CA TRP A 220 0.34 -13.53 2.90
C TRP A 220 0.06 -12.09 3.35
N LEU A 221 -1.13 -11.51 3.09
CA LEU A 221 -1.38 -10.10 3.39
C LEU A 221 -1.34 -9.80 4.89
N VAL A 222 -1.92 -10.67 5.73
CA VAL A 222 -1.84 -10.51 7.20
C VAL A 222 -0.42 -10.71 7.71
N GLY A 223 0.31 -11.71 7.21
CA GLY A 223 1.72 -11.92 7.57
C GLY A 223 2.63 -10.77 7.14
N TYR A 224 2.44 -10.25 5.94
CA TYR A 224 3.14 -9.09 5.40
C TYR A 224 2.83 -7.82 6.20
N SER A 225 1.57 -7.64 6.62
CA SER A 225 1.13 -6.60 7.56
C SER A 225 1.89 -6.63 8.89
N ALA A 226 2.24 -7.81 9.39
CA ALA A 226 3.03 -7.97 10.62
C ALA A 226 4.44 -7.36 10.51
N LEU A 227 4.97 -7.23 9.29
CA LEU A 227 6.27 -6.60 9.02
C LEU A 227 6.15 -5.09 8.81
N LEU A 228 5.16 -4.66 8.02
CA LEU A 228 5.04 -3.26 7.63
C LEU A 228 4.39 -2.37 8.68
N GLY A 229 3.50 -2.92 9.53
CA GLY A 229 2.95 -2.21 10.68
C GLY A 229 4.04 -1.64 11.59
N PRO A 230 5.00 -2.47 12.06
CA PRO A 230 6.14 -2.01 12.84
C PRO A 230 6.96 -0.88 12.20
N ILE A 231 7.24 -0.96 10.89
CA ILE A 231 7.98 0.08 10.16
C ILE A 231 7.22 1.41 10.21
N ALA A 232 5.91 1.38 9.92
CA ALA A 232 5.05 2.55 10.03
C ALA A 232 5.06 3.14 11.46
N GLY A 233 5.00 2.28 12.48
CA GLY A 233 5.02 2.68 13.89
C GLY A 233 6.30 3.43 14.26
N ILE A 234 7.46 2.93 13.82
CA ILE A 234 8.76 3.56 14.03
C ILE A 234 8.82 4.90 13.30
N MET A 235 8.45 4.95 12.01
CA MET A 235 8.52 6.18 11.19
C MET A 235 7.64 7.30 11.75
N ILE A 236 6.39 6.98 12.11
CA ILE A 236 5.47 7.97 12.70
C ILE A 236 6.00 8.47 14.04
N THR A 237 6.49 7.57 14.89
CA THR A 237 7.04 7.94 16.20
C THR A 237 8.29 8.81 16.07
N ASP A 238 9.20 8.44 15.16
CA ASP A 238 10.42 9.22 14.90
C ASP A 238 10.10 10.63 14.45
N TYR A 239 9.27 10.77 13.43
CA TYR A 239 9.01 12.06 12.81
C TYR A 239 8.10 12.96 13.66
N PHE A 240 6.95 12.45 14.12
CA PHE A 240 5.96 13.29 14.82
C PHE A 240 6.23 13.43 16.31
N LEU A 241 6.60 12.34 17.00
CA LEU A 241 6.70 12.35 18.47
C LEU A 241 8.09 12.72 18.98
N LEU A 242 9.15 12.21 18.35
CA LEU A 242 10.52 12.44 18.82
C LEU A 242 11.12 13.70 18.20
N ARG A 243 10.89 13.92 16.89
CA ARG A 243 11.49 15.06 16.15
C ARG A 243 10.56 16.25 15.96
N GLY A 244 9.29 16.14 16.34
CA GLY A 244 8.32 17.23 16.24
C GLY A 244 8.24 17.82 14.84
N THR A 245 8.20 16.96 13.82
CA THR A 245 8.15 17.28 12.37
C THR A 245 9.34 18.06 11.81
N ARG A 246 10.49 18.04 12.50
CA ARG A 246 11.73 18.69 12.06
C ARG A 246 12.77 17.66 11.62
N LEU A 247 13.16 17.73 10.35
CA LEU A 247 14.28 16.95 9.79
C LEU A 247 15.33 17.91 9.25
N ASP A 248 16.60 17.58 9.44
CA ASP A 248 17.70 18.29 8.80
C ASP A 248 18.00 17.63 7.45
N MET A 249 17.64 18.32 6.37
CA MET A 249 17.83 17.82 5.02
C MET A 249 19.30 17.69 4.64
N GLY A 250 20.19 18.57 5.13
CA GLY A 250 21.61 18.48 4.81
C GLY A 250 22.23 17.23 5.42
N GLU A 251 21.88 16.97 6.67
CA GLU A 251 22.39 15.82 7.41
C GLU A 251 21.87 14.47 6.90
N LEU A 252 20.68 14.43 6.29
CA LEU A 252 20.17 13.21 5.64
C LEU A 252 21.04 12.73 4.46
N TYR A 253 21.78 13.64 3.82
CA TYR A 253 22.70 13.33 2.73
C TYR A 253 24.18 13.33 3.18
N ASN A 254 24.45 13.50 4.48
CA ASN A 254 25.79 13.46 5.04
C ASN A 254 26.11 12.07 5.61
N PRO A 255 27.04 11.29 5.01
CA PRO A 255 27.40 9.96 5.52
C PRO A 255 27.98 9.96 6.94
N LEU A 256 28.45 11.11 7.40
CA LEU A 256 29.00 11.32 8.75
C LEU A 256 28.05 12.11 9.66
N GLY A 257 26.82 12.37 9.19
CA GLY A 257 25.88 13.22 9.87
C GLY A 257 25.16 12.60 11.06
N ILE A 258 24.26 13.38 11.68
CA ILE A 258 23.51 13.03 12.88
C ILE A 258 22.63 11.78 12.73
N TYR A 259 22.27 11.42 11.49
CA TYR A 259 21.47 10.24 11.16
C TYR A 259 22.29 8.97 10.94
N ARG A 260 23.63 9.04 11.06
CA ARG A 260 24.50 7.86 10.90
C ARG A 260 24.36 6.86 12.05
N TYR A 261 24.00 7.32 13.26
CA TYR A 261 23.99 6.48 14.47
C TYR A 261 25.30 5.67 14.60
N ARG A 262 25.20 4.35 14.84
CA ARG A 262 26.36 3.46 14.93
C ARG A 262 26.59 2.81 13.57
N GLU A 263 27.63 3.25 12.87
CA GLU A 263 28.07 2.68 11.59
C GLU A 263 27.00 2.71 10.47
N GLY A 264 26.08 3.68 10.52
CA GLY A 264 24.95 3.79 9.58
C GLY A 264 23.66 3.12 10.06
N ILE A 265 23.66 2.52 11.25
CA ILE A 265 22.53 1.71 11.75
C ILE A 265 22.02 2.24 13.09
N ASN A 266 20.70 2.47 13.16
CA ASN A 266 20.00 2.66 14.41
C ASN A 266 19.54 1.32 15.00
N TYR A 267 20.36 0.72 15.85
CA TYR A 267 20.01 -0.55 16.52
C TYR A 267 18.75 -0.45 17.38
N ARG A 268 18.41 0.74 17.92
CA ARG A 268 17.18 0.93 18.70
C ARG A 268 15.93 0.79 17.82
N ALA A 269 16.01 1.28 16.58
CA ALA A 269 14.97 1.06 15.56
C ALA A 269 14.85 -0.43 15.18
N LEU A 270 15.98 -1.12 14.98
CA LEU A 270 15.97 -2.55 14.67
C LEU A 270 15.37 -3.40 15.80
N TRP A 271 15.68 -3.10 17.06
CA TRP A 271 15.08 -3.78 18.21
C TRP A 271 13.58 -3.52 18.30
N ALA A 272 13.13 -2.28 18.05
CA ALA A 272 11.71 -1.95 18.03
C ALA A 272 10.98 -2.68 16.88
N LEU A 273 11.61 -2.78 15.70
CA LEU A 273 11.09 -3.52 14.57
C LEU A 273 10.94 -5.00 14.92
N ALA A 274 12.00 -5.63 15.45
CA ALA A 274 11.98 -7.02 15.87
C ALA A 274 10.90 -7.26 16.94
N ALA A 275 10.78 -6.40 17.94
CA ALA A 275 9.75 -6.51 18.96
C ALA A 275 8.33 -6.46 18.35
N GLY A 276 8.06 -5.49 17.48
CA GLY A 276 6.75 -5.37 16.81
C GLY A 276 6.41 -6.59 15.96
N VAL A 277 7.36 -7.06 15.16
CA VAL A 277 7.20 -8.25 14.30
C VAL A 277 6.94 -9.50 15.16
N LEU A 278 7.76 -9.74 16.18
CA LEU A 278 7.64 -10.93 17.02
C LEU A 278 6.33 -10.95 17.80
N ILE A 279 5.89 -9.80 18.34
CA ILE A 279 4.62 -9.71 19.06
C ILE A 279 3.43 -9.98 18.13
N ALA A 280 3.46 -9.52 16.88
CA ALA A 280 2.40 -9.82 15.92
C ALA A 280 2.42 -11.31 15.50
N LEU A 281 3.60 -11.87 15.22
CA LEU A 281 3.74 -13.23 14.70
C LEU A 281 3.58 -14.33 15.76
N ILE A 282 3.76 -14.04 17.06
CA ILE A 282 3.55 -15.04 18.12
C ILE A 282 2.12 -15.61 18.12
N GLY A 283 1.14 -14.86 17.60
CA GLY A 283 -0.23 -15.33 17.41
C GLY A 283 -0.37 -16.50 16.41
N LEU A 284 0.61 -16.73 15.54
CA LEU A 284 0.66 -17.93 14.70
C LEU A 284 1.07 -19.18 15.48
N LEU A 285 1.91 -19.02 16.50
CA LEU A 285 2.52 -20.13 17.25
C LEU A 285 1.68 -20.54 18.46
N VAL A 286 1.00 -19.58 19.08
CA VAL A 286 0.28 -19.77 20.35
C VAL A 286 -1.22 -19.54 20.11
N PRO A 287 -2.06 -20.60 20.06
CA PRO A 287 -3.47 -20.47 19.70
C PRO A 287 -4.29 -19.46 20.54
N PRO A 288 -4.10 -19.37 21.87
CA PRO A 288 -4.75 -18.32 22.68
C PRO A 288 -4.39 -16.88 22.27
N LEU A 289 -3.24 -16.69 21.60
CA LEU A 289 -2.74 -15.40 21.16
C LEU A 289 -3.04 -15.13 19.68
N ARG A 290 -3.87 -15.94 19.02
CA ARG A 290 -4.16 -15.81 17.57
C ARG A 290 -4.63 -14.42 17.17
N TRP A 291 -5.37 -13.76 18.05
CA TRP A 291 -5.82 -12.39 17.85
C TRP A 291 -4.64 -11.41 17.59
N LEU A 292 -3.44 -11.64 18.14
CA LEU A 292 -2.28 -10.78 17.84
C LEU A 292 -1.91 -10.81 16.35
N TYR A 293 -2.06 -11.97 15.72
CA TYR A 293 -1.84 -12.13 14.29
C TYR A 293 -3.02 -11.61 13.47
N ASP A 294 -4.26 -11.86 13.91
CA ASP A 294 -5.45 -11.35 13.23
C ASP A 294 -5.46 -9.81 13.18
N TYR A 295 -4.84 -9.15 14.17
CA TYR A 295 -4.59 -7.71 14.23
C TYR A 295 -3.14 -7.31 13.90
N ALA A 296 -2.39 -8.15 13.19
CA ALA A 296 -0.93 -8.06 13.03
C ALA A 296 -0.40 -6.65 12.70
N TRP A 297 -1.06 -5.93 11.79
CA TRP A 297 -0.67 -4.56 11.44
C TRP A 297 -0.75 -3.61 12.64
N PHE A 298 -1.89 -3.60 13.34
CA PHE A 298 -2.15 -2.67 14.45
C PHE A 298 -1.30 -3.01 15.66
N VAL A 299 -1.17 -4.30 15.98
CA VAL A 299 -0.35 -4.81 17.08
C VAL A 299 1.11 -4.49 16.83
N GLY A 300 1.63 -4.83 15.65
CA GLY A 300 3.03 -4.56 15.28
C GLY A 300 3.33 -3.07 15.24
N PHE A 301 2.42 -2.25 14.71
CA PHE A 301 2.52 -0.79 14.72
C PHE A 301 2.67 -0.24 16.14
N LEU A 302 1.73 -0.58 17.03
CA LEU A 302 1.71 -0.03 18.39
C LEU A 302 2.91 -0.53 19.20
N ALA A 303 3.24 -1.81 19.10
CA ALA A 303 4.38 -2.39 19.79
C ALA A 303 5.70 -1.72 19.36
N ALA A 304 5.96 -1.61 18.06
CA ALA A 304 7.18 -0.98 17.57
C ALA A 304 7.22 0.53 17.88
N ALA A 305 6.10 1.24 17.76
CA ALA A 305 6.00 2.65 18.10
C ALA A 305 6.37 2.90 19.57
N ILE A 306 5.76 2.14 20.50
CA ILE A 306 6.02 2.27 21.94
C ILE A 306 7.47 1.87 22.26
N THR A 307 7.94 0.73 21.75
CA THR A 307 9.33 0.29 22.01
C THR A 307 10.34 1.29 21.47
N TYR A 308 10.13 1.82 20.26
CA TYR A 308 11.01 2.81 19.66
C TYR A 308 11.02 4.12 20.45
N TRP A 309 9.84 4.60 20.84
CA TRP A 309 9.69 5.81 21.64
C TRP A 309 10.43 5.70 22.98
N ILE A 310 10.26 4.60 23.72
CA ILE A 310 10.97 4.36 24.99
C ILE A 310 12.47 4.30 24.74
N ALA A 311 12.90 3.54 23.73
CA ALA A 311 14.32 3.36 23.44
C ALA A 311 15.00 4.69 23.02
N MET A 312 14.28 5.59 22.34
CA MET A 312 14.83 6.84 21.83
C MET A 312 14.68 8.03 22.78
N ARG A 313 13.74 8.00 23.74
CA ARG A 313 13.51 9.11 24.69
C ARG A 313 14.72 9.49 25.54
N GLY A 314 15.64 8.56 25.77
CA GLY A 314 16.91 8.80 26.47
C GLY A 314 18.13 8.93 25.55
N ALA A 315 17.96 8.77 24.23
CA ALA A 315 19.02 9.18 23.29
C ALA A 315 19.05 10.70 23.24
N ALA A 316 20.24 11.29 23.18
CA ALA A 316 20.35 12.65 22.68
C ALA A 316 19.85 12.63 21.23
N LEU A 317 18.57 12.95 21.04
CA LEU A 317 18.05 13.35 19.74
C LEU A 317 18.83 14.60 19.39
N VAL A 318 19.82 14.45 18.52
CA VAL A 318 20.59 15.58 18.03
C VAL A 318 19.60 16.40 17.19
N SER A 319 19.01 17.40 17.82
CA SER A 319 18.21 18.41 17.14
C SER A 319 19.17 19.37 16.47
N PRO A 320 18.96 19.75 15.20
CA PRO A 320 19.84 20.69 14.49
C PRO A 320 19.97 22.04 15.22
N VAL A 321 18.98 22.40 16.04
CA VAL A 321 19.02 23.61 16.88
C VAL A 321 20.06 23.51 17.99
N ARG A 322 20.30 22.31 18.54
CA ARG A 322 21.22 22.12 19.65
C ARG A 322 22.66 22.32 19.22
N GLU A 323 23.01 21.94 17.99
CA GLU A 323 24.37 22.08 17.47
C GLU A 323 24.66 23.50 16.96
N GLN A 324 23.69 24.17 16.29
CA GLN A 324 23.84 25.59 15.94
C GLN A 324 23.92 26.50 17.17
N ALA A 325 23.14 26.25 18.23
CA ALA A 325 23.23 27.02 19.47
C ALA A 325 24.52 26.75 20.26
N LEU A 326 25.04 25.51 20.20
CA LEU A 326 26.33 25.16 20.81
C LEU A 326 27.52 25.70 20.00
N SER A 327 27.41 25.79 18.67
CA SER A 327 28.46 26.36 17.82
C SER A 327 28.44 27.90 17.78
N SER A 328 27.30 28.55 18.02
CA SER A 328 27.17 30.02 18.05
C SER A 328 27.44 30.65 19.42
N GLY A 329 27.59 29.85 20.48
CA GLY A 329 27.78 30.36 21.85
C GLY A 329 26.52 30.95 22.50
N ASP A 330 25.35 30.86 21.86
CA ASP A 330 24.09 31.42 22.35
C ASP A 330 23.40 30.49 23.36
N ILE A 331 23.95 30.45 24.58
CA ILE A 331 23.38 29.71 25.73
C ILE A 331 21.94 30.17 26.07
N CYS A 332 21.57 31.40 25.71
CA CYS A 332 20.25 31.98 26.01
C CYS A 332 19.05 31.30 25.30
N ARG A 333 19.26 30.55 24.20
CA ARG A 333 18.15 29.82 23.55
C ARG A 333 17.85 28.46 24.18
N ILE A 334 18.70 27.96 25.09
CA ILE A 334 18.57 26.64 25.71
C ILE A 334 17.50 26.63 26.82
N ILE A 335 17.08 27.80 27.32
CA ILE A 335 16.26 27.92 28.54
C ILE A 335 14.75 28.09 28.24
N VAL A 336 14.33 28.35 27.00
CA VAL A 336 12.93 28.72 26.70
C VAL A 336 12.00 27.52 26.39
N ASP A 337 12.52 26.34 26.09
CA ASP A 337 11.71 25.13 25.86
C ASP A 337 11.87 24.11 27.01
N ARG A 338 11.39 24.46 28.21
CA ARG A 338 11.15 23.48 29.29
C ARG A 338 9.68 23.11 29.38
#